data_AF-A0A3B8YVD8-F1
#
_entry.id   AF-A0A3B8YVD8-F1
#
_cell.length_a   1.000
_cell.length_b   1.000
_cell.length_c   1.000
_cell.angle_alpha   90.00
_cell.angle_beta   90.00
_cell.angle_gamma   90.00
#
_symmetry.space_group_name_H-M   'P 1'
#
loop_
_entity.id
_entity.type
_entity.pdbx_description
1 polymer ?
#
loop_
_entity_poly.entity_id
_entity_poly.type
_entity_poly.pdbx_seq_one_letter_code
_entity_poly.pdbx_strand_id
1 'polypeptide(L)'
;MSTVDRNFELRQLLKAYRKGLISDEIFEEQLRDLESGESGETSPSSAPTPPARQWHSQGKLFSSEQSLLRHFLDELRAGESFGGEIFQRWQEVASHPGLRGTLRAISGREAMHGRILAARLREIGGTETACLPASFAEATQARLASTRISDVEKLREVLSRLPNAEAATAPLREVIDQIEDDLESRLLLELIVADEASTIDCLHRCAVLMGIAEAAPADETP
;
A
#
# COMPACT_ATOMS: atom_id res chain seq x y z
N MET A 1 31.21 22.12 32.25
CA MET A 1 30.54 23.23 31.54
C MET A 1 29.59 23.92 32.50
N SER A 2 29.49 25.25 32.46
CA SER A 2 28.64 26.00 33.42
C SER A 2 27.16 25.87 33.03
N THR A 3 26.24 25.97 33.99
CA THR A 3 24.77 25.91 33.81
C THR A 3 24.21 26.92 32.80
N VAL A 4 25.01 27.95 32.46
CA VAL A 4 24.71 28.98 31.45
C VAL A 4 24.82 28.42 30.02
N ASP A 5 25.70 27.44 29.79
CA ASP A 5 26.00 26.84 28.49
C ASP A 5 24.84 25.93 28.02
N ARG A 6 24.36 25.07 28.93
CA ARG A 6 23.23 24.15 28.70
C ARG A 6 21.93 24.88 28.36
N ASN A 7 21.66 26.00 29.03
CA ASN A 7 20.47 26.81 28.74
C ASN A 7 20.54 27.48 27.36
N PHE A 8 21.75 27.81 26.89
CA PHE A 8 21.95 28.36 25.56
C PHE A 8 21.72 27.31 24.48
N GLU A 9 22.28 26.10 24.66
CA GLU A 9 22.11 24.97 23.75
C GLU A 9 20.64 24.52 23.63
N LEU A 10 19.92 24.41 24.76
CA LEU A 10 18.50 24.07 24.77
C LEU A 10 17.65 25.11 24.00
N ARG A 11 17.95 26.41 24.15
CA ARG A 11 17.25 27.47 23.41
C ARG A 11 17.51 27.39 21.91
N GLN A 12 18.72 27.01 21.50
CA GLN A 12 19.07 26.85 20.10
C GLN A 12 18.39 25.62 19.49
N LEU A 13 18.35 24.51 20.23
CA LEU A 13 17.64 23.30 19.83
C LEU A 13 16.13 23.56 19.64
N LEU A 14 15.48 24.20 20.62
CA LEU A 14 14.07 24.60 20.52
C LEU A 14 13.80 25.56 19.35
N LYS A 15 14.75 26.47 19.05
CA LYS A 15 14.63 27.41 17.94
C LYS A 15 14.74 26.71 16.59
N ALA A 16 15.61 25.70 16.46
CA ALA A 16 15.72 24.89 15.25
C ALA A 16 14.44 24.07 15.03
N TYR A 17 13.92 23.45 16.10
CA TYR A 17 12.69 22.68 16.09
C TYR A 17 11.47 23.50 15.66
N ARG A 18 11.25 24.67 16.28
CA ARG A 18 10.14 25.58 15.92
C ARG A 18 10.22 26.13 14.49
N LYS A 19 11.41 26.12 13.88
CA LYS A 19 11.62 26.53 12.50
C LYS A 19 11.47 25.38 11.50
N GLY A 20 11.17 24.16 11.97
CA GLY A 20 11.08 22.96 11.14
C GLY A 20 12.42 22.55 10.53
N LEU A 21 13.55 22.96 11.13
CA LEU A 21 14.89 22.64 10.61
C LEU A 21 15.36 21.25 11.05
N ILE A 22 14.71 20.66 12.05
CA ILE A 22 15.01 19.34 12.61
C ILE A 22 13.69 18.61 12.85
N SER A 23 13.70 17.28 12.69
CA SER A 23 12.55 16.42 12.97
C SER A 23 12.37 16.19 14.48
N ASP A 24 11.21 15.63 14.87
CA ASP A 24 10.94 15.19 16.25
C ASP A 24 12.03 14.22 16.75
N GLU A 25 12.45 13.27 15.91
CA GLU A 25 13.49 12.28 16.22
C GLU A 25 14.84 12.95 16.55
N ILE A 26 15.27 13.90 15.72
CA ILE A 26 16.53 14.65 15.92
C ILE A 26 16.43 15.53 17.18
N PHE A 27 15.27 16.11 17.43
CA PHE A 27 15.04 16.92 18.62
C PHE A 27 15.16 16.09 19.91
N GLU A 28 14.54 14.91 19.95
CA GLU A 28 14.59 14.00 21.11
C GLU A 28 15.97 13.39 21.36
N GLU A 29 16.73 13.11 20.30
CA GLU A 29 18.12 12.63 20.41
C GLU A 29 19.02 13.70 21.03
N GLN A 30 18.99 14.93 20.49
CA GLN A 30 19.80 16.04 21.00
C GLN A 30 19.40 16.46 22.42
N LEU A 31 18.12 16.33 22.78
CA LEU A 31 17.66 16.58 24.15
C LEU A 31 18.24 15.56 25.14
N ARG A 32 18.32 14.28 24.75
CA ARG A 32 18.94 13.22 25.58
C ARG A 32 20.45 13.43 25.77
N ASP A 33 21.14 13.91 24.74
CA ASP A 33 22.57 14.26 24.84
C ASP A 33 22.81 15.42 25.82
N LEU A 34 21.93 16.44 25.79
CA LEU A 34 21.96 17.56 26.72
C LEU A 34 21.60 17.16 28.17
N GLU A 35 20.87 16.06 28.35
CA GLU A 35 20.51 15.51 29.65
C GLU A 35 21.57 14.57 30.24
N SER A 36 22.31 13.87 29.38
CA SER A 36 23.34 12.90 29.77
C SER A 36 24.72 13.51 30.03
N GLY A 37 24.94 14.77 29.67
CA GLY A 37 26.21 15.50 29.84
C GLY A 37 26.68 15.84 31.28
N GLU A 38 26.16 15.20 32.32
CA GLU A 38 26.55 15.45 33.73
C GLU A 38 27.38 14.34 34.41
N SER A 39 27.92 13.36 33.67
CA SER A 39 28.82 12.35 34.27
C SER A 39 30.01 12.05 33.37
N GLY A 40 31.21 12.34 33.90
CA GLY A 40 32.47 12.29 33.18
C GLY A 40 32.95 10.89 32.77
N GLU A 41 33.81 10.92 31.75
CA GLU A 41 34.83 9.93 31.39
C GLU A 41 34.44 8.44 31.48
N THR A 42 33.99 7.89 30.35
CA THR A 42 34.47 6.60 29.85
C THR A 42 34.37 6.56 28.33
N SER A 43 35.37 5.95 27.70
CA SER A 43 35.60 5.79 26.26
C SER A 43 34.35 5.62 25.38
N PRO A 44 34.34 6.11 24.14
CA PRO A 44 33.30 5.75 23.18
C PRO A 44 33.50 4.27 22.81
N SER A 45 32.76 3.40 23.47
CA SER A 45 32.37 2.13 22.86
C SER A 45 31.36 2.50 21.77
N SER A 46 31.88 2.83 20.59
CA SER A 46 31.10 2.90 19.36
C SER A 46 30.71 1.47 18.98
N ALA A 47 29.74 0.92 19.73
CA ALA A 47 28.86 -0.07 19.15
C ALA A 47 28.28 0.56 17.87
N PRO A 48 28.33 -0.11 16.73
CA PRO A 48 27.73 0.42 15.51
C PRO A 48 26.25 0.64 15.82
N THR A 49 25.81 1.89 15.80
CA THR A 49 24.37 2.21 15.73
C THR A 49 23.83 1.35 14.59
N PRO A 50 22.87 0.45 14.85
CA PRO A 50 22.29 -0.36 13.78
C PRO A 50 21.83 0.61 12.69
N PRO A 51 22.09 0.29 11.40
CA PRO A 51 21.68 1.17 10.32
C PRO A 51 20.20 1.49 10.50
N ALA A 52 19.85 2.77 10.41
CA ALA A 52 18.46 3.19 10.46
C ALA A 52 17.65 2.33 9.49
N ARG A 53 16.57 1.71 9.99
CA ARG A 53 15.72 0.82 9.21
C ARG A 53 15.31 1.52 7.91
N GLN A 54 15.55 0.86 6.79
CA GLN A 54 15.15 1.37 5.49
C GLN A 54 13.78 0.80 5.13
N TRP A 55 12.87 1.70 4.77
CA TRP A 55 11.51 1.39 4.37
C TRP A 55 11.42 1.40 2.85
N HIS A 56 10.70 0.48 2.23
CA HIS A 56 10.63 0.38 0.77
C HIS A 56 9.27 -0.06 0.23
N SER A 57 8.98 0.38 -0.99
CA SER A 57 7.87 -0.09 -1.82
C SER A 57 8.28 0.01 -3.29
N GLN A 58 8.10 -1.07 -4.06
CA GLN A 58 8.36 -1.10 -5.50
C GLN A 58 9.74 -0.52 -5.91
N GLY A 59 10.77 -0.80 -5.12
CA GLY A 59 12.15 -0.33 -5.35
C GLY A 59 12.43 1.12 -4.95
N LYS A 60 11.45 1.85 -4.40
CA LYS A 60 11.62 3.18 -3.81
C LYS A 60 11.90 3.07 -2.32
N LEU A 61 12.85 3.88 -1.83
CA LEU A 61 13.22 3.96 -0.42
C LEU A 61 12.50 5.13 0.27
N PHE A 62 12.20 4.95 1.55
CA PHE A 62 11.51 5.89 2.41
C PHE A 62 12.29 6.07 3.71
N SER A 63 12.28 7.29 4.25
CA SER A 63 13.00 7.65 5.47
C SER A 63 12.28 7.23 6.75
N SER A 64 10.99 6.91 6.67
CA SER A 64 10.17 6.47 7.80
C SER A 64 8.94 5.67 7.36
N GLU A 65 8.36 4.90 8.29
CA GLU A 65 7.08 4.19 8.11
C GLU A 65 5.99 5.12 7.58
N GLN A 66 5.85 6.29 8.20
CA GLN A 66 4.81 7.24 7.83
C GLN A 66 4.95 7.75 6.39
N SER A 67 6.19 7.94 5.92
CA SER A 67 6.45 8.35 4.54
C SER A 67 6.18 7.23 3.53
N LEU A 68 6.48 5.97 3.90
CA LEU A 68 6.10 4.78 3.15
C LEU A 68 4.57 4.67 3.05
N LEU A 69 3.87 4.70 4.20
CA LEU A 69 2.43 4.54 4.28
C LEU A 69 1.69 5.60 3.48
N ARG A 70 2.03 6.88 3.63
CA ARG A 70 1.38 7.93 2.83
C ARG A 70 1.53 7.71 1.34
N HIS A 71 2.72 7.33 0.88
CA HIS A 71 2.95 7.07 -0.53
C HIS A 71 2.19 5.82 -1.00
N PHE A 72 2.28 4.74 -0.25
CA PHE A 72 1.68 3.46 -0.61
C PHE A 72 0.15 3.52 -0.61
N LEU A 73 -0.46 4.12 0.42
CA LEU A 73 -1.91 4.32 0.47
C LEU A 73 -2.38 5.22 -0.68
N ASP A 74 -1.59 6.22 -1.09
CA ASP A 74 -1.90 7.09 -2.22
C ASP A 74 -1.91 6.33 -3.55
N GLU A 75 -0.93 5.46 -3.79
CA GLU A 75 -0.90 4.62 -4.99
C GLU A 75 -1.99 3.55 -4.98
N LEU A 76 -2.17 2.86 -3.86
CA LEU A 76 -3.17 1.80 -3.73
C LEU A 76 -4.59 2.36 -3.91
N ARG A 77 -4.94 3.47 -3.24
CA ARG A 77 -6.28 4.07 -3.40
C ARG A 77 -6.56 4.50 -4.84
N ALA A 78 -5.55 4.95 -5.59
CA ALA A 78 -5.68 5.25 -7.01
C ALA A 78 -5.96 3.99 -7.83
N GLY A 79 -5.22 2.90 -7.56
CA GLY A 79 -5.42 1.58 -8.15
C GLY A 79 -6.82 1.02 -7.90
N GLU A 80 -7.22 0.93 -6.64
CA GLU A 80 -8.53 0.44 -6.19
C GLU A 80 -9.71 1.23 -6.79
N SER A 81 -9.59 2.57 -6.81
CA SER A 81 -10.63 3.42 -7.41
C SER A 81 -10.79 3.13 -8.90
N PHE A 82 -9.68 2.94 -9.61
CA PHE A 82 -9.67 2.58 -11.02
C PHE A 82 -10.18 1.14 -11.25
N GLY A 83 -9.80 0.20 -10.38
CA GLY A 83 -10.32 -1.18 -10.36
C GLY A 83 -11.85 -1.20 -10.26
N GLY A 84 -12.40 -0.43 -9.32
CA GLY A 84 -13.84 -0.26 -9.15
C GLY A 84 -14.53 0.24 -10.42
N GLU A 85 -14.02 1.32 -11.01
CA GLU A 85 -14.57 1.90 -12.25
C GLU A 85 -14.49 0.91 -13.42
N ILE A 86 -13.37 0.22 -13.58
CA ILE A 86 -13.13 -0.59 -14.76
C ILE A 86 -13.88 -1.93 -14.72
N PHE A 87 -13.96 -2.56 -13.55
CA PHE A 87 -14.76 -3.76 -13.38
C PHE A 87 -16.26 -3.46 -13.49
N GLN A 88 -16.70 -2.28 -13.04
CA GLN A 88 -18.08 -1.84 -13.29
C GLN A 88 -18.36 -1.71 -14.79
N ARG A 89 -17.47 -1.08 -15.56
CA ARG A 89 -17.66 -0.96 -17.02
C ARG A 89 -17.67 -2.32 -17.72
N TRP A 90 -16.83 -3.25 -17.28
CA TRP A 90 -16.90 -4.61 -17.80
C TRP A 90 -18.22 -5.27 -17.42
N GLN A 91 -18.66 -5.14 -16.17
CA GLN A 91 -19.94 -5.67 -15.69
C GLN A 91 -21.13 -5.20 -16.55
N GLU A 92 -21.12 -3.94 -17.01
CA GLU A 92 -22.18 -3.35 -17.85
C GLU A 92 -22.28 -4.01 -19.23
N VAL A 93 -21.17 -4.50 -19.78
CA VAL A 93 -21.12 -5.14 -21.10
C VAL A 93 -20.92 -6.66 -21.06
N ALA A 94 -20.74 -7.23 -19.86
CA ALA A 94 -20.54 -8.66 -19.67
C ALA A 94 -21.78 -9.46 -20.05
N SER A 95 -21.58 -10.45 -20.91
CA SER A 95 -22.62 -11.34 -21.43
C SER A 95 -22.84 -12.57 -20.56
N HIS A 96 -21.78 -13.07 -19.90
CA HIS A 96 -21.86 -14.27 -19.08
C HIS A 96 -22.43 -13.95 -17.67
N PRO A 97 -23.57 -14.55 -17.26
CA PRO A 97 -24.22 -14.20 -15.99
C PRO A 97 -23.35 -14.39 -14.75
N GLY A 98 -22.58 -15.48 -14.69
CA GLY A 98 -21.66 -15.76 -13.58
C GLY A 98 -20.60 -14.67 -13.43
N LEU A 99 -19.82 -14.40 -14.49
CA LEU A 99 -18.87 -13.29 -14.53
C LEU A 99 -19.50 -11.94 -14.19
N ARG A 100 -20.67 -11.61 -14.75
CA ARG A 100 -21.36 -10.35 -14.46
C ARG A 100 -21.70 -10.20 -12.96
N GLY A 101 -22.14 -11.28 -12.32
CA GLY A 101 -22.39 -11.31 -10.87
C GLY A 101 -21.11 -11.12 -10.06
N THR A 102 -20.03 -11.82 -10.45
CA THR A 102 -18.70 -11.69 -9.85
C THR A 102 -18.16 -10.27 -9.96
N LEU A 103 -18.20 -9.68 -11.16
CA LEU A 103 -17.73 -8.32 -11.42
C LEU A 103 -18.48 -7.26 -10.61
N ARG A 104 -19.78 -7.45 -10.36
CA ARG A 104 -20.57 -6.55 -9.50
C ARG A 104 -20.04 -6.51 -8.07
N ALA A 105 -19.70 -7.68 -7.53
CA ALA A 105 -19.16 -7.77 -6.18
C ALA A 105 -17.75 -7.17 -6.10
N ILE A 106 -16.89 -7.51 -7.07
CA ILE A 106 -15.53 -6.97 -7.18
C ILE A 106 -15.58 -5.44 -7.28
N SER A 107 -16.29 -4.88 -8.28
CA SER A 107 -16.33 -3.43 -8.49
C SER A 107 -16.81 -2.66 -7.26
N GLY A 108 -17.75 -3.23 -6.51
CA GLY A 108 -18.24 -2.64 -5.26
C GLY A 108 -17.18 -2.62 -4.15
N ARG A 109 -16.39 -3.69 -4.00
CA ARG A 109 -15.30 -3.77 -3.02
C ARG A 109 -14.15 -2.83 -3.37
N GLU A 110 -13.67 -2.84 -4.60
CA GLU A 110 -12.55 -2.00 -5.04
C GLU A 110 -12.88 -0.51 -4.88
N ALA A 111 -14.11 -0.11 -5.25
CA ALA A 111 -14.59 1.25 -5.02
C ALA A 111 -14.67 1.60 -3.52
N MET A 112 -15.01 0.63 -2.66
CA MET A 112 -14.98 0.81 -1.21
C MET A 112 -13.56 0.92 -0.69
N HIS A 113 -12.65 0.04 -1.09
CA HIS A 113 -11.23 0.06 -0.74
C HIS A 113 -10.59 1.40 -1.11
N GLY A 114 -10.82 1.91 -2.32
CA GLY A 114 -10.35 3.23 -2.73
C GLY A 114 -10.81 4.35 -1.78
N ARG A 115 -12.08 4.32 -1.33
CA ARG A 115 -12.61 5.33 -0.39
C ARG A 115 -12.02 5.21 1.02
N ILE A 116 -11.90 4.00 1.57
CA ILE A 116 -11.38 3.80 2.93
C ILE A 116 -9.88 4.10 2.98
N LEU A 117 -9.12 3.76 1.93
CA LEU A 117 -7.71 4.10 1.82
C LEU A 117 -7.49 5.60 1.67
N ALA A 118 -8.32 6.29 0.87
CA ALA A 118 -8.30 7.75 0.76
C ALA A 118 -8.63 8.44 2.10
N ALA A 119 -9.60 7.90 2.85
CA ALA A 119 -9.90 8.39 4.20
C ALA A 119 -8.70 8.20 5.14
N ARG A 120 -8.12 6.99 5.16
CA ARG A 120 -6.95 6.69 6.00
C ARG A 120 -5.75 7.56 5.66
N LEU A 121 -5.48 7.76 4.36
CA LEU A 121 -4.42 8.64 3.88
C LEU A 121 -4.56 10.06 4.44
N ARG A 122 -5.78 10.61 4.43
CA ARG A 122 -6.05 11.95 4.99
C ARG A 122 -5.85 12.00 6.50
N GLU A 123 -6.25 10.96 7.23
CA GLU A 123 -6.07 10.86 8.69
C GLU A 123 -4.59 10.89 9.09
N ILE A 124 -3.71 10.23 8.33
CA ILE A 124 -2.26 10.23 8.57
C ILE A 124 -1.52 11.42 7.93
N GLY A 125 -2.26 12.44 7.49
CA GLY A 125 -1.73 13.69 6.96
C GLY A 125 -1.18 13.61 5.52
N GLY A 126 -1.60 12.61 4.75
CA GLY A 126 -1.29 12.49 3.33
C GLY A 126 -2.27 13.22 2.42
N THR A 127 -1.92 13.27 1.14
CA THR A 127 -2.72 13.94 0.09
C THR A 127 -2.90 13.00 -1.08
N GLU A 128 -4.10 13.01 -1.66
CA GLU A 128 -4.45 12.20 -2.83
C GLU A 128 -3.79 12.78 -4.10
N THR A 129 -2.61 12.30 -4.48
CA THR A 129 -1.86 12.82 -5.65
C THR A 129 -1.61 11.79 -6.74
N ALA A 130 -1.51 10.51 -6.40
CA ALA A 130 -1.30 9.45 -7.35
C ALA A 130 -2.50 9.28 -8.29
N CYS A 131 -2.19 9.05 -9.56
CA CYS A 131 -3.12 8.70 -10.62
C CYS A 131 -2.43 7.68 -11.51
N LEU A 132 -3.20 6.75 -12.09
CA LEU A 132 -2.64 5.86 -13.10
C LEU A 132 -2.26 6.66 -14.36
N PRO A 133 -1.25 6.21 -15.12
CA PRO A 133 -0.94 6.82 -16.42
C PRO A 133 -2.17 6.84 -17.33
N ALA A 134 -2.51 8.00 -17.88
CA ALA A 134 -3.71 8.18 -18.70
C ALA A 134 -3.78 7.19 -19.87
N SER A 135 -2.66 6.94 -20.55
CA SER A 135 -2.58 5.96 -21.64
C SER A 135 -2.92 4.54 -21.21
N PHE A 136 -2.51 4.14 -20.01
CA PHE A 136 -2.85 2.84 -19.44
C PHE A 136 -4.35 2.75 -19.09
N ALA A 137 -4.87 3.80 -18.44
CA ALA A 137 -6.27 3.88 -18.04
C ALA A 137 -7.21 3.82 -19.26
N GLU A 138 -6.92 4.63 -20.29
CA GLU A 138 -7.68 4.69 -21.54
C GLU A 138 -7.64 3.35 -22.30
N ALA A 139 -6.46 2.73 -22.43
CA ALA A 139 -6.32 1.45 -23.11
C ALA A 139 -7.10 0.33 -22.41
N THR A 140 -7.01 0.28 -21.08
CA THR A 140 -7.74 -0.71 -20.27
C THR A 140 -9.25 -0.48 -20.36
N GLN A 141 -9.70 0.77 -20.32
CA GLN A 141 -11.10 1.13 -20.50
C GLN A 141 -11.64 0.75 -21.86
N ALA A 142 -10.95 1.13 -22.93
CA ALA A 142 -11.35 0.81 -24.29
C ALA A 142 -11.52 -0.70 -24.49
N ARG A 143 -10.70 -1.50 -23.80
CA ARG A 143 -10.76 -2.95 -23.86
C ARG A 143 -11.88 -3.54 -23.01
N LEU A 144 -11.90 -3.27 -21.70
CA LEU A 144 -12.84 -3.91 -20.78
C LEU A 144 -14.29 -3.47 -20.98
N ALA A 145 -14.52 -2.23 -21.43
CA ALA A 145 -15.85 -1.73 -21.81
C ALA A 145 -16.30 -2.13 -23.23
N SER A 146 -15.47 -2.81 -24.02
CA SER A 146 -15.82 -3.17 -25.40
C SER A 146 -16.87 -4.27 -25.46
N THR A 147 -17.94 -4.06 -26.23
CA THR A 147 -18.89 -5.13 -26.61
C THR A 147 -18.39 -6.00 -27.77
N ARG A 148 -17.26 -5.61 -28.39
CA ARG A 148 -16.65 -6.33 -29.53
C ARG A 148 -15.61 -7.35 -29.09
N ILE A 149 -15.11 -7.25 -27.86
CA ILE A 149 -14.14 -8.18 -27.27
C ILE A 149 -14.92 -9.09 -26.33
N SER A 150 -14.76 -10.40 -26.49
CA SER A 150 -15.48 -11.37 -25.67
C SER A 150 -15.04 -11.34 -24.21
N ASP A 151 -15.93 -11.72 -23.30
CA ASP A 151 -15.60 -11.90 -21.88
C ASP A 151 -14.45 -12.89 -21.67
N VAL A 152 -14.40 -13.94 -22.52
CA VAL A 152 -13.33 -14.94 -22.50
C VAL A 152 -11.96 -14.31 -22.81
N GLU A 153 -11.89 -13.46 -23.83
CA GLU A 153 -10.63 -12.80 -24.20
C GLU A 153 -10.18 -11.79 -23.15
N LYS A 154 -11.11 -11.01 -22.59
CA LYS A 154 -10.81 -10.07 -21.50
C LYS A 154 -10.29 -10.80 -20.27
N LEU A 155 -10.98 -11.88 -19.86
CA LEU A 155 -10.61 -12.67 -18.68
C LEU A 155 -9.26 -13.35 -18.86
N ARG A 156 -8.98 -13.93 -20.04
CA ARG A 156 -7.68 -14.52 -20.32
C ARG A 156 -6.53 -13.52 -20.15
N GLU A 157 -6.71 -12.28 -20.62
CA GLU A 157 -5.68 -11.25 -20.46
C GLU A 157 -5.50 -10.82 -19.00
N VAL A 158 -6.60 -10.60 -18.27
CA VAL A 158 -6.53 -10.25 -16.85
C VAL A 158 -5.77 -11.32 -16.07
N LEU A 159 -6.12 -12.60 -16.28
CA LEU A 159 -5.46 -13.73 -15.61
C LEU A 159 -4.01 -13.94 -16.05
N SER A 160 -3.64 -13.52 -17.26
CA SER A 160 -2.23 -13.57 -17.69
C SER A 160 -1.34 -12.60 -16.90
N ARG A 161 -1.91 -11.53 -16.34
CA ARG A 161 -1.21 -10.55 -15.49
C ARG A 161 -1.30 -10.92 -14.01
N LEU A 162 -2.32 -11.68 -13.63
CA LEU A 162 -2.64 -12.05 -12.25
C LEU A 162 -2.72 -13.58 -12.15
N PRO A 163 -1.56 -14.27 -12.21
CA PRO A 163 -1.53 -15.72 -12.39
C PRO A 163 -2.10 -16.48 -11.20
N ASN A 164 -1.90 -16.00 -9.98
CA ASN A 164 -2.48 -16.55 -8.77
C ASN A 164 -2.58 -15.49 -7.67
N ALA A 165 -3.39 -15.78 -6.65
CA ALA A 165 -3.65 -14.86 -5.54
C ALA A 165 -2.38 -14.50 -4.76
N GLU A 166 -1.48 -15.47 -4.52
CA GLU A 166 -0.24 -15.27 -3.79
C GLU A 166 0.66 -14.22 -4.46
N ALA A 167 0.96 -14.41 -5.75
CA ALA A 167 1.79 -13.51 -6.54
C ALA A 167 1.15 -12.12 -6.71
N ALA A 168 -0.18 -12.06 -6.90
CA ALA A 168 -0.89 -10.80 -7.06
C ALA A 168 -0.85 -9.93 -5.79
N THR A 169 -0.87 -10.57 -4.61
CA THR A 169 -0.92 -9.88 -3.32
C THR A 169 0.45 -9.75 -2.64
N ALA A 170 1.49 -10.38 -3.18
CA ALA A 170 2.85 -10.31 -2.63
C ALA A 170 3.38 -8.87 -2.44
N PRO A 171 3.20 -7.93 -3.39
CA PRO A 171 3.67 -6.56 -3.18
C PRO A 171 2.97 -5.85 -2.02
N LEU A 172 1.69 -6.15 -1.75
CA LEU A 172 0.97 -5.59 -0.61
C LEU A 172 1.50 -6.19 0.71
N ARG A 173 1.72 -7.51 0.75
CA ARG A 173 2.29 -8.20 1.91
C ARG A 173 3.68 -7.69 2.26
N GLU A 174 4.53 -7.44 1.26
CA GLU A 174 5.87 -6.87 1.46
C GLU A 174 5.82 -5.51 2.18
N VAL A 175 4.84 -4.66 1.88
CA VAL A 175 4.65 -3.40 2.58
C VAL A 175 4.08 -3.61 3.99
N ILE A 176 3.08 -4.50 4.13
CA ILE A 176 2.47 -4.83 5.43
C ILE A 176 3.50 -5.36 6.43
N ASP A 177 4.41 -6.23 5.98
CA ASP A 177 5.45 -6.84 6.80
C ASP A 177 6.44 -5.81 7.37
N GLN A 178 6.51 -4.62 6.75
CA GLN A 178 7.33 -3.54 7.24
C GLN A 178 6.64 -2.76 8.37
N ILE A 179 5.31 -2.69 8.43
CA ILE A 179 4.54 -1.82 9.35
C ILE A 179 4.61 -2.35 10.80
N GLU A 180 5.08 -1.51 11.71
CA GLU A 180 5.21 -1.83 13.14
C GLU A 180 4.28 -0.98 14.00
N ASP A 181 4.25 0.33 13.77
CA ASP A 181 3.62 1.27 14.69
C ASP A 181 2.17 1.60 14.31
N ASP A 182 1.89 1.80 13.01
CA ASP A 182 0.53 2.09 12.51
C ASP A 182 -0.29 0.81 12.33
N LEU A 183 -0.71 0.23 13.46
CA LEU A 183 -1.50 -1.00 13.50
C LEU A 183 -2.86 -0.88 12.79
N GLU A 184 -3.44 0.32 12.75
CA GLU A 184 -4.70 0.55 12.04
C GLU A 184 -4.52 0.40 10.53
N SER A 185 -3.49 1.06 9.97
CA SER A 185 -3.15 0.92 8.55
C SER A 185 -2.76 -0.54 8.23
N ARG A 186 -2.01 -1.21 9.12
CA ARG A 186 -1.63 -2.61 8.94
C ARG A 186 -2.85 -3.53 8.82
N LEU A 187 -3.73 -3.53 9.81
CA LEU A 187 -4.91 -4.41 9.84
C LEU A 187 -5.88 -4.11 8.69
N LEU A 188 -6.03 -2.83 8.32
CA LEU A 188 -6.79 -2.43 7.15
C LEU A 188 -6.23 -3.06 5.86
N LEU A 189 -4.92 -2.99 5.66
CA LEU A 189 -4.27 -3.55 4.49
C LEU A 189 -4.31 -5.09 4.47
N GLU A 190 -4.19 -5.75 5.63
CA GLU A 190 -4.34 -7.21 5.74
C GLU A 190 -5.74 -7.68 5.30
N LEU A 191 -6.80 -6.94 5.67
CA LEU A 191 -8.17 -7.20 5.21
C LEU A 191 -8.32 -7.01 3.69
N ILE A 192 -7.73 -5.94 3.14
CA ILE A 192 -7.73 -5.69 1.69
C ILE A 192 -7.01 -6.83 0.97
N VAL A 193 -5.86 -7.31 1.47
CA VAL A 193 -5.14 -8.45 0.88
C VAL A 193 -6.01 -9.71 0.80
N ALA A 194 -6.83 -9.98 1.82
CA ALA A 194 -7.74 -11.13 1.80
C ALA A 194 -8.84 -10.97 0.72
N ASP A 195 -9.39 -9.76 0.57
CA ASP A 195 -10.36 -9.44 -0.47
C ASP A 195 -9.73 -9.55 -1.88
N GLU A 196 -8.49 -9.08 -2.06
CA GLU A 196 -7.75 -9.17 -3.32
C GLU A 196 -7.49 -10.61 -3.73
N ALA A 197 -7.05 -11.45 -2.79
CA ALA A 197 -6.91 -12.88 -3.02
C ALA A 197 -8.25 -13.51 -3.47
N SER A 198 -9.35 -13.15 -2.79
CA SER A 198 -10.69 -13.62 -3.16
C SER A 198 -11.13 -13.14 -4.55
N THR A 199 -10.74 -11.93 -4.97
CA THR A 199 -11.00 -11.42 -6.33
C THR A 199 -10.33 -12.33 -7.36
N ILE A 200 -9.03 -12.63 -7.19
CA ILE A 200 -8.28 -13.48 -8.12
C ILE A 200 -8.88 -14.89 -8.21
N ASP A 201 -9.18 -15.52 -7.07
CA ASP A 201 -9.75 -16.86 -7.03
C ASP A 201 -11.12 -16.91 -7.72
N CYS A 202 -11.96 -15.88 -7.54
CA CYS A 202 -13.25 -15.80 -8.21
C CYS A 202 -13.11 -15.65 -9.72
N LEU A 203 -12.14 -14.87 -10.20
CA LEU A 203 -11.87 -14.71 -11.63
C LEU A 203 -11.37 -16.02 -12.25
N HIS A 204 -10.49 -16.76 -11.57
CA HIS A 204 -10.07 -18.10 -12.01
C HIS A 204 -11.24 -19.09 -12.05
N ARG A 205 -12.11 -19.08 -11.03
CA ARG A 205 -13.33 -19.90 -11.05
C ARG A 205 -14.26 -19.54 -12.21
N CYS A 206 -14.39 -18.26 -12.55
CA CYS A 206 -15.11 -17.83 -13.74
C CYS A 206 -14.47 -18.39 -15.01
N ALA A 207 -13.14 -18.38 -15.10
CA ALA A 207 -12.42 -18.94 -16.25
C ALA A 207 -12.67 -20.44 -16.41
N VAL A 208 -12.71 -21.21 -15.32
CA VAL A 208 -13.09 -22.63 -15.35
C VAL A 208 -14.52 -22.83 -15.84
N LEU A 209 -15.49 -22.09 -15.27
CA LEU A 209 -16.90 -22.18 -15.67
C LEU A 209 -17.15 -21.78 -17.13
N MET A 210 -16.30 -20.90 -17.67
CA MET A 210 -16.35 -20.43 -19.05
C MET A 210 -15.52 -21.30 -20.01
N GLY A 211 -14.91 -22.39 -19.54
CA GLY A 211 -14.10 -23.31 -20.36
C GLY A 211 -12.78 -22.73 -20.85
N ILE A 212 -12.23 -21.72 -20.15
CA ILE A 212 -10.96 -21.07 -20.48
C ILE A 212 -9.78 -21.80 -19.82
N ALA A 213 -10.01 -22.34 -18.63
CA ALA A 213 -9.02 -23.05 -17.82
C ALA A 213 -9.58 -24.38 -17.32
N GLU A 214 -8.69 -25.34 -17.03
CA GLU A 214 -9.06 -26.57 -16.35
C GLU A 214 -9.27 -26.30 -14.85
N ALA A 215 -10.20 -27.03 -14.23
CA ALA A 215 -10.31 -27.00 -12.78
C ALA A 215 -9.00 -27.52 -12.17
N ALA A 216 -8.47 -26.80 -11.18
CA ALA A 216 -7.38 -27.35 -10.38
C ALA A 216 -7.84 -28.70 -9.80
N PRO A 217 -6.98 -29.74 -9.76
CA PRO A 217 -7.32 -30.97 -9.07
C PRO A 217 -7.73 -30.61 -7.65
N ALA A 218 -8.86 -31.13 -7.19
CA ALA A 218 -9.27 -30.96 -5.80
C ALA A 218 -8.12 -31.47 -4.94
N ASP A 219 -7.56 -30.59 -4.11
CA ASP A 219 -6.56 -31.01 -3.12
C ASP A 219 -7.23 -32.08 -2.26
N GLU A 220 -6.85 -33.34 -2.49
CA GLU A 220 -7.13 -34.45 -1.58
C GLU A 220 -6.32 -34.18 -0.32
N THR A 221 -6.82 -33.29 0.55
CA THR A 221 -6.31 -33.18 1.91
C THR A 221 -7.12 -34.16 2.77
N PRO A 222 -6.45 -35.10 3.47
CA PRO A 222 -7.10 -36.17 4.23
C PRO A 222 -7.95 -35.70 5.42
#